data_AF-A0A3Q4GFJ3-F1
#
_entry.id   AF-A0A3Q4GFJ3-F1
#
_cell.length_a   1.000
_cell.length_b   1.000
_cell.length_c   1.000
_cell.angle_alpha   90.00
_cell.angle_beta   90.00
_cell.angle_gamma   90.00
#
_symmetry.space_group_name_H-M   'P 1'
#
loop_
_entity.id
_entity.type
_entity.pdbx_description
1 polymer ?
#
loop_
_entity_poly.entity_id
_entity_poly.type
_entity_poly.pdbx_seq_one_letter_code
_entity_poly.pdbx_strand_id
1 'polypeptide(L)'
;MPQCGVELEPNQFYCSVCLDLLKDPVTIQCGHTYCRSCIEGCWDQEKEKGTYSCPQCRETFSPRPVLGRNNMLAEVMHPRCCF
;
A
#
# COMPACT_ATOMS: atom_id res chain seq x y z
N MET A 1 34.29 -8.50 -9.88
CA MET A 1 33.40 -9.30 -9.01
C MET A 1 32.14 -8.46 -8.78
N PRO A 2 31.07 -8.61 -9.57
CA PRO A 2 29.85 -7.84 -9.38
C PRO A 2 28.94 -8.60 -8.41
N GLN A 3 28.72 -8.02 -7.24
CA GLN A 3 27.61 -8.46 -6.41
C GLN A 3 26.35 -7.87 -7.04
N CYS A 4 25.69 -8.70 -7.84
CA CYS A 4 24.31 -8.52 -8.24
C CYS A 4 23.46 -8.69 -6.99
N GLY A 5 22.88 -7.60 -6.52
CA GLY A 5 21.82 -7.60 -5.53
C GLY A 5 20.83 -6.54 -5.97
N VAL A 6 19.89 -6.91 -6.84
CA VAL A 6 18.62 -6.18 -6.83
C VAL A 6 17.94 -6.63 -5.54
N GLU A 7 18.26 -5.95 -4.44
CA GLU A 7 17.44 -6.03 -3.24
C GLU A 7 16.15 -5.30 -3.62
N LEU A 8 15.23 -6.02 -4.28
CA LEU A 8 13.86 -5.58 -4.39
C LEU A 8 13.37 -5.50 -2.95
N GLU A 9 13.47 -4.32 -2.35
CA GLU A 9 13.13 -4.07 -0.95
C GLU A 9 11.77 -4.72 -0.69
N PRO A 10 11.73 -5.87 0.03
CA PRO A 10 10.50 -6.62 0.24
C PRO A 10 9.44 -5.71 0.89
N ASN A 11 9.92 -4.72 1.64
CA ASN A 11 9.19 -3.70 2.39
C ASN A 11 8.18 -2.88 1.59
N GLN A 12 8.25 -2.83 0.26
CA GLN A 12 7.25 -2.09 -0.53
C GLN A 12 5.91 -2.82 -0.65
N PHE A 13 5.86 -4.11 -0.27
CA PHE A 13 4.67 -4.95 -0.35
C PHE A 13 4.07 -5.36 0.99
N TYR A 14 4.50 -4.79 2.12
CA TYR A 14 3.98 -5.14 3.44
C TYR A 14 2.99 -4.09 3.95
N CYS A 15 1.88 -4.56 4.49
CA CYS A 15 0.92 -3.69 5.15
C CYS A 15 1.40 -3.33 6.55
N SER A 16 1.53 -2.05 6.88
CA SER A 16 1.89 -1.63 8.25
C SER A 16 0.80 -1.92 9.31
N VAL A 17 -0.40 -2.33 8.90
CA VAL A 17 -1.51 -2.67 9.80
C VAL A 17 -1.49 -4.15 10.19
N CYS A 18 -1.42 -5.06 9.21
CA CYS A 18 -1.37 -6.50 9.48
C CYS A 18 0.05 -7.09 9.47
N LEU A 19 1.08 -6.29 9.15
CA LEU A 19 2.49 -6.69 9.03
C LEU A 19 2.72 -7.86 8.05
N ASP A 20 1.81 -8.00 7.09
CA ASP A 20 1.71 -9.13 6.15
C ASP A 20 1.74 -8.61 4.70
N LEU A 21 1.90 -9.52 3.74
CA LEU A 21 1.89 -9.18 2.31
C LEU A 21 0.57 -8.48 1.93
N LEU A 22 0.68 -7.32 1.28
CA LEU A 22 -0.45 -6.49 0.85
C LEU A 22 -1.40 -7.29 -0.06
N LYS A 23 -2.59 -7.57 0.44
CA LYS A 23 -3.68 -8.16 -0.34
C LYS A 23 -4.59 -7.05 -0.83
N ASP A 24 -4.60 -6.84 -2.15
CA ASP A 24 -5.24 -5.72 -2.81
C ASP A 24 -4.72 -4.37 -2.27
N PRO A 25 -3.48 -3.98 -2.65
CA PRO A 25 -2.86 -2.75 -2.20
C PRO A 25 -3.70 -1.56 -2.65
N VAL A 26 -4.19 -0.81 -1.67
CA VAL A 26 -4.85 0.47 -1.88
C VAL A 26 -3.95 1.58 -1.40
N THR A 27 -3.64 2.51 -2.31
CA THR A 27 -2.84 3.68 -1.98
C THR A 27 -3.77 4.81 -1.57
N ILE A 28 -3.56 5.36 -0.38
CA ILE A 28 -4.29 6.54 0.11
C ILE A 28 -3.56 7.83 -0.30
N GLN A 29 -4.21 8.98 -0.15
CA GLN A 29 -3.69 10.25 -0.68
C GLN A 29 -2.34 10.69 -0.09
N CYS A 30 -1.97 10.23 1.10
CA CYS A 30 -0.62 10.47 1.65
C CYS A 30 0.47 9.58 1.05
N GLY A 31 0.17 8.73 0.06
CA GLY A 31 1.14 7.85 -0.59
C GLY A 31 1.42 6.53 0.13
N HIS A 32 0.75 6.25 1.25
CA HIS A 32 0.88 4.97 1.95
C HIS A 32 -0.05 3.91 1.37
N THR A 33 0.40 2.65 1.37
CA THR A 33 -0.35 1.54 0.78
C THR A 33 -0.71 0.51 1.85
N TYR A 34 -1.97 0.09 1.85
CA TYR A 34 -2.52 -0.86 2.83
C TYR A 34 -3.33 -1.94 2.14
N CYS A 35 -3.63 -3.03 2.85
CA CYS A 35 -4.66 -3.97 2.39
C CYS A 35 -6.01 -3.24 2.41
N ARG A 36 -6.84 -3.44 1.38
CA ARG A 36 -8.21 -2.90 1.36
C ARG A 36 -8.95 -3.18 2.66
N SER A 37 -8.92 -4.43 3.15
CA SER A 37 -9.60 -4.82 4.38
C SER A 37 -9.03 -4.15 5.64
N CYS A 38 -7.71 -3.90 5.68
CA CYS A 38 -7.07 -3.26 6.84
C CYS A 38 -7.44 -1.79 6.95
N ILE A 39 -7.38 -1.04 5.84
CA ILE A 39 -7.76 0.37 5.84
C ILE A 39 -9.26 0.54 6.05
N GLU A 40 -10.08 -0.32 5.46
CA GLU A 40 -11.53 -0.29 5.68
C GLU A 40 -11.91 -0.60 7.12
N GLY A 41 -11.25 -1.56 7.79
CA GLY A 41 -11.49 -1.82 9.21
C GLY A 41 -11.03 -0.68 10.13
N CYS A 42 -9.98 0.05 9.76
CA CYS A 42 -9.54 1.24 10.47
C CYS A 42 -10.58 2.38 10.32
N TRP A 43 -11.03 2.60 9.09
CA TRP A 43 -12.04 3.60 8.76
C TRP A 43 -13.43 3.27 9.30
N ASP A 44 -13.79 2.00 9.42
CA ASP A 44 -15.08 1.58 9.97
C ASP A 44 -15.22 1.99 11.45
N GLN A 45 -14.13 1.87 12.22
CA GLN A 45 -14.07 2.37 13.60
C GLN A 45 -14.10 3.91 13.68
N GLU A 46 -13.47 4.60 12.73
CA GLU A 46 -13.47 6.07 12.69
C GLU A 46 -14.68 6.67 11.95
N LYS A 47 -15.54 5.83 11.37
CA LYS A 47 -16.73 6.23 10.62
C LYS A 47 -17.68 7.06 11.48
N GLU A 48 -17.79 6.74 12.76
CA GLU A 48 -18.58 7.51 13.74
C GLU A 48 -18.01 8.92 13.97
N LYS A 49 -16.69 9.11 13.81
CA LYS A 49 -16.03 10.42 13.88
C LYS A 49 -16.07 11.20 12.56
N GLY A 50 -16.48 10.57 11.46
CA GLY A 50 -16.55 11.21 10.13
C GLY A 50 -15.19 11.65 9.57
N THR A 51 -14.08 11.18 10.15
CA THR A 51 -12.72 11.55 9.78
C THR A 51 -11.92 10.28 9.55
N TYR A 52 -11.10 10.24 8.50
CA TYR A 52 -10.34 9.04 8.13
C TYR A 52 -8.85 9.26 8.36
N SER A 53 -8.23 8.54 9.28
CA SER A 53 -6.82 8.78 9.62
C SER A 53 -5.89 7.74 8.99
N CYS A 54 -4.71 8.17 8.54
CA CYS A 54 -3.65 7.26 8.14
C CYS A 54 -2.99 6.61 9.37
N PRO A 55 -2.84 5.28 9.45
CA PRO A 55 -2.19 4.64 10.59
C PRO A 55 -0.67 4.90 10.66
N GLN A 56 0.01 5.18 9.53
CA GLN A 56 1.45 5.52 9.54
C GLN A 56 1.75 6.98 9.86
N CYS A 57 1.14 7.92 9.14
CA CYS A 57 1.45 9.35 9.27
C CYS A 57 0.43 10.14 10.10
N ARG A 58 -0.67 9.50 10.54
CA ARG A 58 -1.80 10.15 11.23
C ARG A 58 -2.43 11.30 10.44
N GLU A 59 -2.21 11.35 9.14
CA GLU A 59 -2.86 12.31 8.28
C GLU A 59 -4.36 12.00 8.23
N THR A 60 -5.16 12.98 8.63
CA THR A 60 -6.62 12.91 8.59
C THR A 60 -7.13 13.40 7.26
N PHE A 61 -7.97 12.59 6.61
CA PHE A 61 -8.64 12.90 5.37
C PHE A 61 -10.14 13.09 5.62
N SER A 62 -10.67 14.18 5.10
CA SER A 62 -12.10 14.45 4.99
C SER A 62 -12.31 15.27 3.71
N PRO A 63 -13.15 14.84 2.74
CA PRO A 63 -14.03 13.65 2.70
C PRO A 63 -13.30 12.32 2.44
N ARG A 64 -14.04 11.19 2.44
CA ARG A 64 -13.49 9.82 2.26
C ARG A 64 -12.59 9.75 1.01
N PRO A 65 -11.29 9.50 1.14
CA PRO A 65 -10.42 9.45 -0.02
C PRO A 65 -10.78 8.24 -0.88
N VAL A 66 -10.82 8.45 -2.19
CA VAL A 66 -11.09 7.38 -3.15
C VAL A 66 -9.91 6.42 -3.10
N LEU A 67 -10.16 5.18 -2.70
CA LEU A 67 -9.15 4.12 -2.70
C LEU A 67 -8.85 3.76 -4.16
N GLY A 68 -7.88 4.45 -4.75
CA GLY A 68 -7.35 4.10 -6.06
C GLY A 68 -6.66 2.75 -5.97
N ARG A 69 -7.22 1.73 -6.63
CA ARG A 69 -6.50 0.47 -6.84
C ARG A 69 -5.33 0.79 -7.76
N ASN A 70 -4.12 0.71 -7.24
CA ASN A 70 -2.93 1.02 -8.02
C ASN A 70 -2.68 -0.15 -8.98
N ASN A 71 -3.24 -0.08 -10.19
CA ASN A 71 -3.07 -1.10 -11.23
C ASN A 71 -1.67 -1.04 -11.90
N MET A 72 -0.74 -0.24 -11.36
CA MET A 72 0.61 -0.07 -11.90
C MET A 72 1.57 -1.22 -11.54
N LEU A 73 1.13 -2.24 -10.81
CA LEU A 73 1.97 -3.41 -10.53
C LEU A 73 1.82 -4.55 -11.56
N ALA A 74 1.63 -4.22 -12.84
CA ALA A 74 1.57 -5.20 -13.92
C ALA A 74 2.82 -5.22 -14.82
N GLU A 75 3.79 -4.31 -14.64
CA GLU A 75 4.89 -4.16 -15.59
C GLU A 75 6.28 -4.00 -14.93
N VAL A 76 6.77 -5.03 -14.25
CA VAL A 76 8.22 -5.23 -14.08
C VAL A 76 8.56 -6.72 -13.93
N MET A 77 8.14 -7.51 -14.90
CA MET A 77 8.82 -8.76 -15.21
C MET A 77 9.13 -8.72 -16.70
N HIS A 78 10.15 -7.96 -17.08
CA HIS A 78 10.86 -8.23 -18.32
C HIS A 78 11.90 -9.30 -17.99
N PRO A 79 11.64 -10.61 -18.22
CA PRO A 79 12.73 -11.55 -18.34
C PRO A 79 13.51 -11.11 -19.58
N ARG A 80 14.61 -10.37 -19.37
CA ARG A 80 15.61 -10.23 -20.42
C ARG A 80 16.21 -11.62 -20.58
N CYS A 81 15.65 -12.40 -21.51
CA CYS A 81 16.35 -13.51 -22.11
C CYS A 81 17.62 -12.93 -22.73
N CYS A 82 18.76 -13.16 -22.09
CA CYS A 82 20.06 -12.88 -22.69
C CYS A 82 20.37 -13.98 -23.71
N PHE A 83 20.49 -13.59 -24.99
CA PHE A 83 21.30 -14.30 -25.98
C PHE A 83 22.76 -13.88 -25.82
#